data_AF-A0A1Y3EPR5-F1
#
_entry.id   AF-A0A1Y3EPR5-F1
#
_cell.length_a   1.000
_cell.length_b   1.000
_cell.length_c   1.000
_cell.angle_alpha   90.00
_cell.angle_beta   90.00
_cell.angle_gamma   90.00
#
_symmetry.space_group_name_H-M   'P 1'
#
loop_
_entity.id
_entity.type
_entity.pdbx_description
1 polymer ?
#
loop_
_entity_poly.entity_id
_entity_poly.type
_entity_poly.pdbx_seq_one_letter_code
_entity_poly.pdbx_strand_id
1 'polypeptide(L)'
;MEHWKIRLPHPFVDPSSVSICLIVRDLSDNRRNYEYDKWSRHFKEMLQEKGVTDVDYVISFSHLIREYNTYEQKKKLAKSYDKFLMDNRLNQTSVNKHLGKVFKDLKK
;
A
#
# COMPACT_ATOMS: atom_id res chain seq x y z
N MET A 1 2.18 -11.11 -13.76
CA MET A 1 1.14 -11.97 -13.17
C MET A 1 -0.03 -11.06 -12.90
N GLU A 2 -1.02 -11.09 -13.77
CA GLU A 2 -2.27 -10.37 -13.53
C GLU A 2 -2.99 -11.03 -12.36
N HIS A 3 -3.46 -10.22 -11.42
CA HIS A 3 -4.27 -10.67 -10.31
C HIS A 3 -5.74 -10.45 -10.66
N TRP A 4 -6.49 -11.54 -10.81
CA TRP A 4 -7.92 -11.50 -11.04
C TRP A 4 -8.64 -11.24 -9.71
N LYS A 5 -9.59 -10.30 -9.71
CA LYS A 5 -10.44 -9.98 -8.56
C LYS A 5 -11.84 -10.50 -8.84
N ILE A 6 -12.34 -11.43 -8.02
CA ILE A 6 -13.74 -11.87 -8.06
C ILE A 6 -14.49 -11.20 -6.93
N ARG A 7 -15.68 -10.68 -7.22
CA ARG A 7 -16.61 -10.22 -6.19
C ARG A 7 -17.34 -11.43 -5.62
N LEU A 8 -17.16 -11.67 -4.33
CA LEU A 8 -17.88 -12.72 -3.61
C LEU A 8 -19.13 -12.11 -2.97
N PRO A 9 -20.28 -12.80 -2.98
CA PRO A 9 -21.48 -12.36 -2.26
C PRO A 9 -21.26 -12.24 -0.75
N HIS A 10 -20.43 -13.13 -0.20
CA HIS A 10 -20.04 -13.14 1.21
C HIS A 10 -18.51 -13.05 1.31
N PRO A 11 -17.97 -11.92 1.82
CA PRO A 11 -16.53 -11.80 2.06
C PRO A 11 -16.07 -12.83 3.09
N PHE A 12 -14.98 -13.55 2.78
CA PHE A 12 -14.37 -14.48 3.73
C PHE A 12 -13.60 -13.78 4.86
N VAL A 13 -13.29 -12.50 4.66
CA VAL A 13 -12.43 -11.71 5.54
C VAL A 13 -13.23 -10.54 6.08
N ASP A 14 -13.29 -10.42 7.41
CA ASP A 14 -13.87 -9.24 8.07
C ASP A 14 -12.90 -8.05 7.89
N PRO A 15 -13.35 -6.93 7.30
CA PRO A 15 -12.51 -5.75 7.11
C PRO A 15 -11.91 -5.19 8.40
N SER A 16 -12.57 -5.38 9.54
CA SER A 16 -12.12 -4.87 10.85
C SER A 16 -11.00 -5.70 11.47
N SER A 17 -10.82 -6.93 11.00
CA SER A 17 -9.84 -7.89 11.55
C SER A 17 -8.50 -7.88 10.83
N VAL A 18 -8.39 -7.15 9.72
CA VAL A 18 -7.26 -7.23 8.80
C VAL A 18 -6.61 -5.88 8.63
N SER A 19 -5.30 -5.88 8.81
CA SER A 19 -4.48 -4.69 8.64
C SER A 19 -4.15 -4.46 7.15
N ILE A 20 -4.61 -3.32 6.61
CA ILE A 20 -4.50 -2.98 5.19
C ILE A 20 -3.54 -1.80 4.98
N CYS A 21 -2.54 -2.02 4.13
CA CYS A 21 -1.62 -1.00 3.66
C CYS A 21 -1.90 -0.64 2.19
N LEU A 22 -2.21 0.64 1.92
CA LEU A 22 -2.50 1.16 0.59
C LEU A 22 -1.29 1.90 0.01
N ILE A 23 -0.79 1.41 -1.13
CA ILE A 23 0.29 2.03 -1.89
C ILE A 23 -0.31 2.88 -3.01
N VAL A 24 -0.05 4.18 -2.97
CA VAL A 24 -0.59 5.15 -3.95
C VAL A 24 0.52 5.84 -4.73
N ARG A 25 0.16 6.34 -5.91
CA ARG A 25 1.01 7.19 -6.73
C ARG A 25 1.20 8.56 -6.06
N ASP A 26 2.39 9.12 -6.22
CA ASP A 26 2.68 10.49 -5.80
C ASP A 26 1.82 11.50 -6.58
N LEU A 27 1.24 12.47 -5.86
CA LEU A 27 0.37 13.52 -6.44
C LEU A 27 1.18 14.71 -6.96
N SER A 28 2.39 14.94 -6.46
CA SER A 28 3.24 16.08 -6.86
C SER A 28 4.43 15.62 -7.71
N ASP A 29 4.64 16.32 -8.81
CA ASP A 29 5.85 16.20 -9.65
C ASP A 29 7.09 16.83 -8.96
N ASN A 30 6.84 17.62 -7.91
CA ASN A 30 7.87 18.36 -7.20
C ASN A 30 8.51 17.52 -6.09
N ARG A 31 9.54 16.75 -6.45
CA ARG A 31 10.29 15.81 -5.58
C ARG A 31 10.90 16.41 -4.31
N ARG A 32 10.93 17.75 -4.16
CA ARG A 32 11.69 18.46 -3.11
C ARG A 32 10.92 18.78 -1.82
N ASN A 33 9.60 18.94 -1.86
CA ASN A 33 8.78 19.24 -0.65
C ASN A 33 7.79 18.11 -0.38
N TYR A 34 8.33 16.90 -0.17
CA TYR A 34 7.52 15.74 0.17
C TYR A 34 7.28 15.69 1.69
N GLU A 35 6.26 16.41 2.15
CA GLU A 35 5.78 16.35 3.52
C GLU A 35 4.89 15.11 3.68
N TYR A 36 5.49 14.00 4.16
CA TYR A 36 4.79 12.72 4.33
C TYR A 36 3.50 12.85 5.16
N ASP A 37 3.55 13.66 6.22
CA ASP A 37 2.43 13.85 7.14
C ASP A 37 1.23 14.54 6.46
N LYS A 38 1.49 15.56 5.63
CA LYS A 38 0.44 16.24 4.86
C LYS A 38 -0.23 15.30 3.85
N TRP A 39 0.57 14.44 3.22
CA TRP A 39 0.07 13.48 2.23
C TRP A 39 -0.78 12.38 2.88
N SER A 40 -0.30 11.82 4.01
CA SER A 40 -1.04 10.82 4.79
C SER A 40 -2.40 11.36 5.25
N ARG A 41 -2.43 12.60 5.77
CA ARG A 41 -3.68 13.27 6.17
C ARG A 41 -4.64 13.46 5.01
N HIS A 42 -4.17 13.99 3.87
CA HIS A 42 -5.02 14.20 2.70
C HIS A 42 -5.65 12.89 2.18
N PHE A 43 -4.88 11.80 2.12
CA PHE A 43 -5.41 10.51 1.69
C PHE A 43 -6.39 9.91 2.70
N LYS A 44 -6.14 10.08 4.01
CA LYS A 44 -7.09 9.67 5.04
C LYS A 44 -8.41 10.43 4.94
N GLU A 45 -8.36 11.75 4.74
CA GLU A 45 -9.55 12.59 4.52
C GLU A 45 -10.33 12.14 3.26
N MET A 46 -9.62 11.92 2.15
CA MET A 46 -10.26 11.44 0.91
C MET A 46 -10.88 10.05 1.05
N LEU A 47 -10.26 9.15 1.84
CA LEU A 47 -10.81 7.82 2.11
C LEU A 47 -12.05 7.91 3.01
N GLN A 48 -12.03 8.77 4.01
CA GLN A 48 -13.19 9.03 4.89
C GLN A 48 -14.36 9.64 4.11
N GLU A 49 -14.11 10.60 3.22
CA GLU A 49 -15.14 11.19 2.36
C GLU A 49 -15.83 10.13 1.48
N LYS A 50 -15.07 9.12 1.04
CA LYS A 50 -15.57 8.00 0.24
C LYS A 50 -16.16 6.86 1.09
N GLY A 51 -16.20 7.00 2.41
CA GLY A 51 -16.71 5.99 3.34
C GLY A 51 -15.84 4.74 3.47
N VAL A 52 -14.54 4.82 3.15
CA VAL A 52 -13.59 3.71 3.28
C VAL A 52 -12.82 3.86 4.60
N THR A 53 -13.18 3.07 5.59
CA THR A 53 -12.55 3.09 6.94
C THR A 53 -11.51 2.00 7.15
N ASP A 54 -11.49 0.99 6.29
CA ASP A 54 -10.74 -0.26 6.52
C ASP A 54 -9.27 -0.17 6.05
N VAL A 55 -8.70 1.03 6.00
CA VAL A 55 -7.32 1.24 5.54
C VAL A 55 -6.50 1.85 6.69
N ASP A 56 -5.61 1.04 7.27
CA ASP A 56 -4.78 1.45 8.41
C ASP A 56 -3.68 2.43 8.02
N TYR A 57 -3.05 2.19 6.87
CA TYR A 57 -1.84 2.91 6.48
C TYR A 57 -1.80 3.22 4.99
N VAL A 58 -1.47 4.46 4.66
CA VAL A 58 -1.29 4.91 3.27
C VAL A 58 0.17 5.32 3.09
N ILE A 59 0.81 4.78 2.04
CA ILE A 59 2.18 5.08 1.67
C ILE A 59 2.28 5.41 0.18
N SER A 60 3.09 6.42 -0.16
CA SER A 60 3.37 6.71 -1.56
C SER A 60 4.50 5.85 -2.10
N PHE A 61 4.54 5.68 -3.41
CA PHE A 61 5.60 4.91 -4.05
C PHE A 61 7.00 5.51 -3.85
N SER A 62 7.15 6.83 -3.93
CA SER A 62 8.44 7.49 -3.67
C SER A 62 8.89 7.34 -2.22
N HIS A 63 7.94 7.42 -1.26
CA HIS A 63 8.26 7.20 0.14
C HIS A 63 8.66 5.74 0.42
N LEU A 64 7.96 4.79 -0.20
CA LEU A 64 8.30 3.36 -0.11
C LEU A 64 9.74 3.11 -0.56
N ILE A 65 10.15 3.70 -1.69
CA ILE A 65 11.52 3.54 -2.22
C ILE A 65 12.58 4.15 -1.30
N ARG A 66 12.30 5.34 -0.73
CA ARG A 66 13.25 6.05 0.14
C ARG A 66 13.41 5.36 1.49
N GLU A 67 12.31 5.02 2.13
CA GLU A 67 12.30 4.62 3.54
C GLU A 67 12.49 3.11 3.71
N TYR A 68 12.03 2.31 2.75
CA TYR A 68 12.05 0.85 2.82
C TYR A 68 13.00 0.24 1.80
N ASN A 69 14.23 0.73 1.74
CA ASN A 69 15.21 0.24 0.77
C ASN A 69 15.88 -1.09 1.23
N THR A 70 16.18 -1.21 2.52
CA THR A 70 16.87 -2.39 3.07
C THR A 70 15.95 -3.61 3.17
N TYR A 71 16.55 -4.81 3.14
CA TYR A 71 15.82 -6.06 3.27
C TYR A 71 15.05 -6.16 4.58
N GLU A 72 15.66 -5.73 5.69
CA GLU A 72 15.04 -5.79 7.02
C GLU A 72 13.82 -4.87 7.13
N GLN A 73 13.91 -3.65 6.59
CA GLN A 73 12.79 -2.70 6.55
C GLN A 73 11.63 -3.27 5.74
N LYS A 74 11.91 -3.86 4.56
CA LYS A 74 10.89 -4.52 3.73
C LYS A 74 10.24 -5.68 4.47
N LYS A 75 11.02 -6.50 5.18
CA LYS A 75 10.53 -7.62 6.00
C LYS A 75 9.69 -7.16 7.17
N LYS A 76 10.09 -6.07 7.83
CA LYS A 76 9.31 -5.45 8.91
C LYS A 76 7.96 -4.96 8.38
N LEU A 77 7.97 -4.20 7.28
CA LEU A 77 6.75 -3.71 6.64
C LEU A 77 5.82 -4.85 6.26
N ALA A 78 6.35 -5.89 5.59
CA ALA A 78 5.60 -7.06 5.19
C ALA A 78 4.94 -7.76 6.39
N LYS A 79 5.65 -7.89 7.53
CA LYS A 79 5.11 -8.50 8.75
C LYS A 79 4.09 -7.64 9.50
N SER A 80 4.11 -6.32 9.30
CA SER A 80 3.23 -5.40 10.02
C SER A 80 1.81 -5.34 9.45
N TYR A 81 1.62 -5.75 8.19
CA TYR A 81 0.33 -5.68 7.52
C TYR A 81 -0.03 -6.99 6.84
N ASP A 82 -1.29 -7.37 6.91
CA ASP A 82 -1.81 -8.61 6.32
C ASP A 82 -2.02 -8.48 4.81
N LYS A 83 -2.51 -7.31 4.37
CA LYS A 83 -2.84 -7.06 2.95
C LYS A 83 -2.23 -5.76 2.45
N PHE A 84 -1.66 -5.85 1.25
CA PHE A 84 -1.15 -4.71 0.50
C PHE A 84 -2.04 -4.47 -0.72
N LEU A 85 -2.67 -3.29 -0.75
CA LEU A 85 -3.43 -2.79 -1.88
C LEU A 85 -2.59 -1.78 -2.65
N MET A 86 -2.78 -1.74 -3.95
CA MET A 86 -2.09 -0.78 -4.80
C MET A 86 -3.07 -0.07 -5.72
N ASP A 87 -2.81 1.21 -5.93
CA ASP A 87 -3.45 2.00 -6.96
C ASP A 87 -3.14 1.43 -8.35
N ASN A 88 -4.16 1.35 -9.23
CA ASN A 88 -4.02 0.83 -10.58
C ASN A 88 -3.12 1.71 -11.48
N ARG A 89 -2.92 2.98 -11.10
CA ARG A 89 -2.04 3.93 -11.81
C ARG A 89 -0.56 3.66 -11.58
N LEU A 90 -0.20 2.78 -10.63
CA LEU A 90 1.17 2.37 -10.37
C LEU A 90 1.57 1.18 -11.24
N ASN A 91 2.81 1.21 -11.73
CA ASN A 91 3.39 0.09 -12.47
C ASN A 91 3.63 -1.09 -11.52
N GLN A 92 2.73 -2.08 -11.54
CA GLN A 92 2.80 -3.26 -10.68
C GLN A 92 4.15 -3.98 -10.78
N THR A 93 4.74 -4.03 -11.98
CA THR A 93 6.07 -4.60 -12.20
C THR A 93 7.16 -3.87 -11.42
N SER A 94 7.14 -2.54 -11.39
CA SER A 94 8.14 -1.73 -10.68
C SER A 94 8.04 -1.93 -9.17
N VAL A 95 6.82 -1.97 -8.65
CA VAL A 95 6.58 -2.18 -7.22
C VAL A 95 6.99 -3.59 -6.80
N ASN A 96 6.65 -4.61 -7.58
CA ASN A 96 7.07 -5.99 -7.33
C ASN A 96 8.60 -6.17 -7.39
N LYS A 97 9.29 -5.44 -8.28
CA LYS A 97 10.77 -5.41 -8.33
C LYS A 97 11.35 -4.81 -7.05
N HIS A 98 10.76 -3.72 -6.55
CA HIS A 98 11.25 -3.05 -5.36
C HIS A 98 10.99 -3.83 -4.06
N LEU A 99 9.76 -4.34 -3.89
CA LEU A 99 9.35 -5.14 -2.73
C LEU A 99 10.07 -6.51 -2.67
N GLY A 100 10.49 -7.04 -3.82
CA GLY A 100 11.34 -8.22 -3.90
C GLY A 100 10.66 -9.52 -3.45
N LYS A 101 11.47 -10.53 -3.09
CA LYS A 101 11.01 -11.88 -2.71
C LYS A 101 10.25 -11.91 -1.39
N VAL A 102 10.59 -11.03 -0.45
CA VAL A 102 9.99 -10.95 0.89
C VAL A 102 8.47 -10.87 0.85
N PHE A 103 7.94 -10.08 -0.09
CA PHE A 103 6.50 -9.91 -0.27
C PHE A 103 5.83 -11.05 -1.04
N LYS A 104 6.60 -11.85 -1.78
CA LYS A 104 6.10 -13.06 -2.45
C LYS A 104 6.01 -14.22 -1.49
N ASP A 105 6.98 -14.35 -0.58
CA ASP A 105 7.04 -15.45 0.37
C ASP A 105 5.99 -15.31 1.49
N LEU A 106 5.57 -14.08 1.81
CA LEU A 106 4.48 -13.82 2.75
C LEU A 106 3.08 -14.11 2.16
N LYS A 107 2.96 -14.27 0.84
CA LYS A 107 1.70 -14.60 0.16
C LYS A 107 1.41 -16.12 0.09
N LYS A 108 2.20 -16.94 0.77
CA LYS A 108 1.98 -18.39 0.83
C LYS A 108 0.90 -18.76 1.84
#